data_AF-A0A916A7B3-F1
#
_entry.id   AF-A0A916A7B3-F1
#
_cell.length_a   1.000
_cell.length_b   1.000
_cell.length_c   1.000
_cell.angle_alpha   90.00
_cell.angle_beta   90.00
_cell.angle_gamma   90.00
#
_symmetry.space_group_name_H-M   'P 1'
#
loop_
_entity.id
_entity.type
_entity.pdbx_description
1 polymer ?
#
loop_
_entity_poly.entity_id
_entity_poly.type
_entity_poly.pdbx_seq_one_letter_code
_entity_poly.pdbx_strand_id
1 'polypeptide(L)'
;MKLLHLSRPRQRGLTLVEMMIGLGLGLFVAAALLTLYANASNAGQNLQRASTQIENGRYATELLTEDLQMAGYYGEMPAPAAYTLPDPCATDPSDAFAAAPLAVPAPVRGYGAAEALDCLQARSRRAGTDALAVRRLDPAAIAPGGLVANNRQYYLQHS
;
A
#
# COMPACT_ATOMS: atom_id res chain seq x y z
N MET A 1 68.30 -48.50 24.78
CA MET A 1 67.14 -47.69 24.32
C MET A 1 66.82 -48.08 22.89
N LYS A 2 65.68 -48.72 22.66
CA LYS A 2 65.26 -49.26 21.35
C LYS A 2 64.50 -48.16 20.61
N LEU A 3 65.11 -47.57 19.59
CA LEU A 3 64.52 -46.54 18.73
C LEU A 3 63.46 -47.20 17.83
N LEU A 4 62.18 -46.98 18.15
CA LEU A 4 61.05 -47.36 17.30
C LEU A 4 61.08 -46.51 16.02
N HIS A 5 61.53 -47.11 14.92
CA HIS A 5 61.39 -46.53 13.58
C HIS A 5 59.91 -46.56 13.16
N LEU A 6 59.22 -45.42 13.33
CA LEU A 6 57.92 -45.18 12.71
C LEU A 6 58.10 -45.13 11.19
N SER A 7 57.78 -46.24 10.54
CA SER A 7 57.78 -46.34 9.08
C SER A 7 56.71 -45.41 8.52
N ARG A 8 57.13 -44.35 7.82
CA ARG A 8 56.22 -43.47 7.08
C ARG A 8 55.52 -44.28 5.99
N PRO A 9 54.18 -44.38 5.95
CA PRO A 9 53.51 -45.07 4.87
C PRO A 9 53.87 -44.40 3.54
N ARG A 10 54.35 -45.19 2.56
CA ARG A 10 54.59 -44.72 1.19
C ARG A 10 53.22 -44.41 0.58
N GLN A 11 52.98 -43.14 0.31
CA GLN A 11 51.79 -42.70 -0.41
C GLN A 11 51.86 -43.29 -1.83
N ARG A 12 50.93 -44.19 -2.18
CA ARG A 12 50.74 -44.62 -3.57
C ARG A 12 50.03 -43.47 -4.27
N GLY A 13 50.59 -43.00 -5.39
CA GLY A 13 50.00 -41.88 -6.15
C GLY A 13 48.59 -42.20 -6.61
N LEU A 14 47.73 -41.18 -6.67
CA LEU A 14 46.38 -41.28 -7.21
C LEU A 14 46.41 -41.52 -8.72
N THR A 15 45.47 -42.33 -9.22
CA THR A 15 45.32 -42.50 -10.66
C THR A 15 44.61 -41.29 -11.28
N LEU A 16 44.86 -41.00 -12.56
CA LEU A 16 44.19 -39.92 -13.29
C LEU A 16 42.66 -40.06 -13.24
N VAL A 17 42.16 -41.30 -13.34
CA VAL A 17 40.73 -41.64 -13.25
C VAL A 17 40.16 -41.31 -11.87
N GLU A 18 40.91 -41.57 -10.80
CA GLU A 18 40.51 -41.30 -9.42
C GLU A 18 40.38 -39.79 -9.15
N MET A 19 41.27 -38.98 -9.75
CA MET A 19 41.18 -37.51 -9.73
C MET A 19 39.98 -36.99 -10.53
N MET A 20 39.70 -37.56 -11.72
CA MET A 20 38.53 -37.18 -12.52
C MET A 20 37.22 -37.47 -11.78
N ILE A 21 37.10 -38.64 -11.15
CA ILE A 21 35.92 -39.01 -10.36
C ILE A 21 35.80 -38.10 -9.15
N GLY A 22 36.90 -37.85 -8.42
CA GLY A 22 36.91 -36.96 -7.25
C GLY A 22 36.45 -35.54 -7.57
N LEU A 23 36.97 -34.94 -8.66
CA LEU A 23 36.56 -33.62 -9.11
C LEU A 23 35.10 -33.60 -9.61
N GLY A 24 34.68 -34.63 -10.34
CA GLY A 24 33.30 -34.76 -10.81
C GLY A 24 32.29 -34.81 -9.65
N LEU A 25 32.57 -35.62 -8.63
CA LEU A 25 31.74 -35.70 -7.43
C LEU A 25 31.77 -34.39 -6.62
N GLY A 26 32.94 -33.75 -6.51
CA GLY A 26 33.08 -32.44 -5.85
C GLY A 26 32.23 -31.36 -6.51
N LEU A 27 32.27 -31.26 -7.84
CA LEU A 27 31.46 -30.33 -8.63
C LEU A 27 29.97 -30.65 -8.50
N PHE A 28 29.60 -31.93 -8.54
CA PHE A 28 28.21 -32.37 -8.40
C PHE A 28 27.60 -31.92 -7.07
N VAL A 29 28.31 -32.15 -5.95
CA VAL A 29 27.86 -31.71 -4.62
C VAL A 29 27.80 -30.19 -4.52
N ALA A 30 28.81 -29.48 -5.05
CA ALA A 30 28.82 -28.02 -5.04
C ALA A 30 27.61 -27.44 -5.81
N ALA A 31 27.29 -27.97 -6.99
CA ALA A 31 26.14 -27.55 -7.78
C ALA A 31 24.81 -27.77 -7.05
N ALA A 32 24.66 -28.92 -6.36
CA ALA A 32 23.48 -29.20 -5.55
C ALA A 32 23.30 -28.19 -4.41
N LEU A 33 24.38 -27.87 -3.69
CA LEU A 33 24.35 -26.89 -2.60
C LEU A 33 24.04 -25.47 -3.09
N LEU A 34 24.64 -25.05 -4.21
CA LEU A 34 24.37 -23.74 -4.80
C LEU A 34 22.89 -23.60 -5.21
N THR A 35 22.31 -24.66 -5.77
CA THR A 35 20.89 -24.68 -6.15
C THR A 35 19.99 -24.56 -4.92
N LEU A 36 20.30 -25.32 -3.86
CA LEU A 36 19.56 -25.24 -2.59
C LEU A 36 19.62 -23.84 -1.98
N TYR A 37 20.81 -23.24 -1.95
CA TYR A 37 21.01 -21.88 -1.45
C TYR A 37 20.23 -20.84 -2.26
N ALA A 38 20.29 -20.91 -3.60
CA ALA A 38 19.56 -20.01 -4.47
C ALA A 38 18.04 -20.14 -4.24
N ASN A 39 17.53 -21.36 -4.10
CA ASN A 39 16.12 -21.61 -3.80
C ASN A 39 15.72 -21.03 -2.43
N ALA A 40 16.52 -21.24 -1.41
CA ALA A 40 16.27 -20.69 -0.07
C ALA A 40 16.28 -19.14 -0.08
N SER A 41 17.23 -18.53 -0.80
CA SER A 41 17.31 -17.08 -0.96
C SER A 41 16.07 -16.52 -1.66
N ASN A 42 15.65 -17.13 -2.76
CA ASN A 42 14.45 -16.72 -3.49
C ASN A 42 13.19 -16.88 -2.64
N ALA A 43 13.08 -17.97 -1.87
CA ALA A 43 11.98 -18.18 -0.94
C ALA A 43 11.92 -17.08 0.14
N GLY A 44 13.07 -16.71 0.71
CA GLY A 44 13.16 -15.62 1.69
C GLY A 44 12.74 -14.27 1.09
N GLN A 45 13.19 -13.94 -0.12
CA GLN A 45 12.81 -12.71 -0.81
C GLN A 45 11.30 -12.66 -1.12
N ASN A 46 10.72 -13.77 -1.54
CA ASN A 46 9.28 -13.85 -1.82
C ASN A 46 8.45 -13.68 -0.54
N LEU A 47 8.89 -14.30 0.57
CA LEU A 47 8.24 -14.12 1.87
C LEU A 47 8.29 -12.65 2.32
N GLN A 48 9.44 -11.99 2.15
CA GLN A 48 9.56 -10.56 2.49
C GLN A 48 8.62 -9.69 1.65
N ARG A 49 8.56 -9.92 0.34
CA ARG A 49 7.64 -9.19 -0.56
C ARG A 49 6.19 -9.40 -0.18
N ALA A 50 5.79 -10.64 0.11
CA ALA A 50 4.43 -10.97 0.55
C ALA A 50 4.11 -10.30 1.89
N SER A 51 5.04 -10.31 2.84
CA SER A 51 4.90 -9.64 4.13
C SER A 51 4.67 -8.13 3.96
N THR A 52 5.50 -7.47 3.16
CA THR A 52 5.32 -6.03 2.85
C THR A 52 3.99 -5.75 2.15
N GLN A 53 3.54 -6.63 1.25
CA GLN A 53 2.26 -6.48 0.58
C GLN A 53 1.08 -6.59 1.55
N ILE A 54 1.13 -7.55 2.48
CA ILE A 54 0.10 -7.73 3.51
C ILE A 54 0.05 -6.49 4.42
N GLU A 55 1.20 -6.00 4.86
CA GLU A 55 1.27 -4.83 5.73
C GLU A 55 0.74 -3.56 5.05
N ASN A 56 1.12 -3.33 3.79
CA ASN A 56 0.58 -2.23 2.99
C ASN A 56 -0.93 -2.35 2.79
N GLY A 57 -1.43 -3.58 2.58
CA GLY A 57 -2.86 -3.85 2.47
C GLY A 57 -3.61 -3.52 3.76
N ARG A 58 -3.09 -3.99 4.90
CA ARG A 58 -3.65 -3.72 6.23
C ARG A 58 -3.70 -2.21 6.51
N TYR A 59 -2.60 -1.51 6.27
CA TYR A 59 -2.53 -0.06 6.43
C TYR A 59 -3.53 0.68 5.54
N ALA A 60 -3.63 0.30 4.26
CA ALA A 60 -4.60 0.91 3.35
C ALA A 60 -6.05 0.68 3.82
N THR A 61 -6.39 -0.51 4.31
CA THR A 61 -7.74 -0.79 4.84
C THR A 61 -8.05 -0.03 6.13
N GLU A 62 -7.06 0.17 7.00
CA GLU A 62 -7.20 0.94 8.23
C GLU A 62 -7.51 2.40 7.93
N LEU A 63 -6.73 3.01 7.01
CA LEU A 63 -6.97 4.37 6.54
C LEU A 63 -8.35 4.54 5.90
N LEU A 64 -8.74 3.62 5.02
CA LEU A 64 -10.07 3.65 4.40
C LEU A 64 -11.19 3.53 5.43
N THR A 65 -10.99 2.72 6.47
CA THR A 65 -11.98 2.54 7.54
C THR A 65 -12.16 3.83 8.34
N GLU A 66 -11.06 4.50 8.69
CA GLU A 66 -11.09 5.78 9.42
C GLU A 66 -11.84 6.86 8.62
N ASP A 67 -11.55 7.00 7.33
CA ASP A 67 -12.23 7.98 6.47
C ASP A 67 -13.71 7.65 6.29
N LEU A 68 -14.06 6.37 6.10
CA LEU A 68 -15.45 5.93 5.94
C LEU A 68 -16.28 6.08 7.21
N GLN A 69 -15.69 5.92 8.39
CA GLN A 69 -16.39 6.12 9.66
C GLN A 69 -16.85 7.57 9.85
N MET A 70 -16.10 8.53 9.31
CA MET A 70 -16.45 9.95 9.34
C MET A 70 -17.26 10.42 8.13
N ALA A 71 -17.54 9.54 7.16
CA ALA A 71 -18.26 9.90 5.96
C ALA A 71 -19.67 10.43 6.30
N GLY A 72 -20.06 11.55 5.67
CA GLY A 72 -21.38 12.14 5.89
C GLY A 72 -21.52 12.91 7.19
N TYR A 73 -20.44 13.12 7.93
CA TYR A 73 -20.44 14.08 9.03
C TYR A 73 -20.61 15.49 8.45
N TYR A 74 -21.80 16.08 8.62
CA TYR A 74 -22.12 17.43 8.19
C TYR A 74 -22.54 18.35 9.36
N GLY A 75 -22.21 17.97 10.60
CA GLY A 75 -22.60 18.70 11.80
C GLY A 75 -24.09 18.56 12.14
N GLU A 76 -24.60 19.47 12.97
CA GLU A 76 -25.98 19.50 13.42
C GLU A 76 -26.90 20.12 12.35
N MET A 77 -27.29 19.33 11.36
CA MET A 77 -28.18 19.79 10.30
C MET A 77 -29.65 19.48 10.59
N PRO A 78 -30.58 20.44 10.35
CA PRO A 78 -32.01 20.19 10.47
C PRO A 78 -32.47 19.20 9.39
N ALA A 79 -33.30 18.22 9.75
CA ALA A 79 -33.80 17.20 8.84
C ALA A 79 -35.11 17.62 8.15
N PRO A 80 -35.41 17.14 6.92
CA PRO A 80 -34.56 16.32 6.02
C PRO A 80 -33.77 17.16 4.99
N ALA A 81 -32.57 16.70 4.64
CA ALA A 81 -31.76 17.22 3.54
C ALA A 81 -31.85 16.30 2.31
N ALA A 82 -31.82 16.86 1.10
CA ALA A 82 -31.68 16.10 -0.14
C ALA A 82 -30.21 15.74 -0.41
N TYR A 83 -29.95 14.57 -0.99
CA TYR A 83 -28.60 14.19 -1.41
C TYR A 83 -28.31 14.62 -2.85
N THR A 84 -27.15 15.24 -3.06
CA THR A 84 -26.63 15.61 -4.39
C THR A 84 -25.41 14.76 -4.74
N LEU A 85 -25.11 14.62 -6.03
CA LEU A 85 -23.91 13.93 -6.51
C LEU A 85 -23.00 14.93 -7.25
N PRO A 86 -22.31 15.83 -6.53
CA PRO A 86 -21.42 16.80 -7.16
C PRO A 86 -20.23 16.09 -7.82
N ASP A 87 -19.61 16.78 -8.78
CA ASP A 87 -18.31 16.39 -9.34
C ASP A 87 -17.26 16.43 -8.21
N PRO A 88 -16.48 15.36 -7.97
CA PRO A 88 -15.46 15.35 -6.93
C PRO A 88 -14.26 16.24 -7.25
N CYS A 89 -14.12 16.68 -8.51
CA CYS A 89 -13.10 17.61 -8.95
C CYS A 89 -13.58 19.07 -8.95
N ALA A 90 -14.84 19.33 -8.58
CA ALA A 90 -15.34 20.69 -8.40
C ALA A 90 -14.57 21.37 -7.26
N THR A 91 -14.14 22.61 -7.51
CA THR A 91 -13.38 23.42 -6.54
C THR A 91 -14.27 24.38 -5.74
N ASP A 92 -15.53 24.55 -6.17
CA ASP A 92 -16.52 25.37 -5.47
C ASP A 92 -17.50 24.47 -4.68
N PRO A 93 -17.50 24.49 -3.34
CA PRO A 93 -18.39 23.67 -2.55
C PRO A 93 -19.86 24.11 -2.60
N SER A 94 -20.18 25.27 -3.17
CA SER A 94 -21.59 25.65 -3.39
C SER A 94 -22.32 24.71 -4.36
N ASP A 95 -21.58 23.97 -5.20
CA ASP A 95 -22.15 22.95 -6.08
C ASP A 95 -22.63 21.70 -5.31
N ALA A 96 -22.14 21.53 -4.08
CA ALA A 96 -22.41 20.38 -3.23
C ALA A 96 -23.45 20.67 -2.13
N PHE A 97 -23.48 21.90 -1.61
CA PHE A 97 -24.32 22.29 -0.48
C PHE A 97 -25.31 23.41 -0.85
N ALA A 98 -26.59 23.23 -0.53
CA ALA A 98 -27.63 24.25 -0.68
C ALA A 98 -28.45 24.42 0.60
N ALA A 99 -28.86 25.64 0.90
CA ALA A 99 -29.66 25.94 2.10
C ALA A 99 -31.18 25.87 1.86
N ALA A 100 -31.66 26.07 0.62
CA ALA A 100 -33.08 26.10 0.28
C ALA A 100 -33.35 25.57 -1.14
N PRO A 101 -33.91 24.35 -1.31
CA PRO A 101 -34.09 23.36 -0.25
C PRO A 101 -32.74 22.90 0.32
N LEU A 102 -32.72 22.44 1.57
CA LEU A 102 -31.50 21.93 2.19
C LEU A 102 -30.99 20.73 1.37
N ALA A 103 -29.77 20.84 0.86
CA ALA A 103 -29.12 19.79 0.08
C ALA A 103 -27.67 19.61 0.53
N VAL A 104 -27.26 18.35 0.64
CA VAL A 104 -25.91 17.94 1.07
C VAL A 104 -25.36 16.93 0.07
N PRO A 105 -24.05 16.83 -0.12
CA PRO A 105 -23.49 15.84 -0.99
C PRO A 105 -23.72 14.43 -0.43
N ALA A 106 -23.83 13.45 -1.32
CA ALA A 106 -23.81 12.05 -0.92
C ALA A 106 -22.48 11.74 -0.17
N PRO A 107 -22.54 11.15 1.04
CA PRO A 107 -21.36 10.87 1.87
C PRO A 107 -20.27 10.07 1.17
N VAL A 108 -20.67 9.09 0.35
CA VAL A 108 -19.77 8.20 -0.37
C VAL A 108 -20.28 8.02 -1.79
N ARG A 109 -19.39 8.17 -2.78
CA ARG A 109 -19.68 7.87 -4.20
C ARG A 109 -18.53 7.12 -4.83
N GLY A 110 -18.84 5.99 -5.48
CA GLY A 110 -17.88 5.24 -6.31
C GLY A 110 -17.83 5.76 -7.74
N TYR A 111 -16.67 5.60 -8.38
CA TYR A 111 -16.39 5.96 -9.77
C TYR A 111 -15.72 4.76 -10.43
N GLY A 112 -16.32 4.29 -11.53
CA GLY A 112 -15.75 3.16 -12.27
C GLY A 112 -14.45 3.53 -12.99
N ALA A 113 -13.68 2.52 -13.36
CA ALA A 113 -12.42 2.63 -14.11
C ALA A 113 -12.49 3.49 -15.38
N ALA A 114 -13.65 3.56 -16.03
CA ALA A 114 -13.89 4.33 -17.25
C ALA A 114 -14.32 5.80 -17.00
N GLU A 115 -14.73 6.15 -15.78
CA GLU A 115 -15.13 7.53 -15.47
C GLU A 115 -13.90 8.45 -15.42
N ALA A 116 -14.00 9.61 -16.07
CA ALA A 116 -12.96 10.64 -16.03
C ALA A 116 -13.00 11.38 -14.69
N LEU A 117 -11.82 11.63 -14.13
CA LEU A 117 -11.59 12.28 -12.84
C LEU A 117 -10.40 13.21 -13.00
N ASP A 118 -10.60 14.36 -13.63
CA ASP A 118 -9.54 15.22 -14.16
C ASP A 118 -8.53 15.66 -13.08
N CYS A 119 -9.01 15.88 -11.85
CA CYS A 119 -8.19 16.20 -10.69
C CYS A 119 -7.23 15.06 -10.24
N LEU A 120 -7.52 13.81 -10.60
CA LEU A 120 -6.71 12.63 -10.25
C LEU A 120 -5.94 12.04 -11.44
N GLN A 121 -6.41 12.29 -12.67
CA GLN A 121 -5.83 11.79 -13.93
C GLN A 121 -4.39 12.28 -14.14
N ALA A 122 -4.07 13.50 -13.72
CA ALA A 122 -2.76 14.09 -13.95
C ALA A 122 -1.63 13.55 -13.06
N ARG A 123 -1.93 12.91 -11.91
CA ARG A 123 -0.89 12.62 -10.89
C ARG A 123 -1.06 11.35 -10.06
N SER A 124 -2.26 10.78 -9.90
CA SER A 124 -2.50 9.86 -8.76
C SER A 124 -3.37 8.65 -9.07
N ARG A 125 -4.25 8.69 -10.08
CA ARG A 125 -5.10 7.55 -10.44
C ARG A 125 -4.48 6.76 -11.59
N ARG A 126 -4.27 5.46 -11.37
CA ARG A 126 -3.81 4.54 -12.41
C ARG A 126 -4.96 4.29 -13.41
N ALA A 127 -4.65 4.25 -14.70
CA ALA A 127 -5.65 3.91 -15.71
C ALA A 127 -6.22 2.50 -15.45
N GLY A 128 -7.54 2.35 -15.56
CA GLY A 128 -8.23 1.07 -15.33
C GLY A 128 -8.55 0.75 -13.87
N THR A 129 -8.35 1.67 -12.92
CA THR A 129 -8.70 1.44 -11.50
C THR A 129 -9.92 2.26 -11.09
N ASP A 130 -10.78 1.70 -10.24
CA ASP A 130 -11.90 2.43 -9.65
C ASP A 130 -11.43 3.51 -8.67
N ALA A 131 -12.32 4.43 -8.31
CA ALA A 131 -12.07 5.43 -7.28
C ALA A 131 -13.30 5.59 -6.37
N LEU A 132 -13.07 6.09 -5.16
CA LEU A 132 -14.10 6.36 -4.16
C LEU A 132 -13.93 7.80 -3.67
N ALA A 133 -14.99 8.60 -3.73
CA ALA A 133 -15.02 9.91 -3.09
C ALA A 133 -15.76 9.79 -1.76
N VAL A 134 -15.08 10.17 -0.68
CA VAL A 134 -15.63 10.29 0.67
C VAL A 134 -15.77 11.76 1.00
N ARG A 135 -16.95 12.18 1.45
CA ARG A 135 -17.28 13.58 1.76
C ARG A 135 -17.69 13.71 3.21
N ARG A 136 -17.05 14.63 3.90
CA ARG A 136 -17.31 14.99 5.29
C ARG A 136 -16.86 16.42 5.54
N LEU A 137 -17.41 17.04 6.57
CA LEU A 137 -16.80 18.22 7.17
C LEU A 137 -15.65 17.83 8.10
N ASP A 138 -14.79 18.80 8.36
CA ASP A 138 -13.89 18.72 9.50
C ASP A 138 -14.72 18.78 10.80
N PRO A 139 -14.51 17.86 11.77
CA PRO A 139 -15.18 17.92 13.07
C PRO A 139 -14.77 19.12 13.93
N ALA A 140 -13.67 19.81 13.61
CA ALA A 140 -13.24 21.01 14.33
C ALA A 140 -14.12 22.22 13.97
N ALA A 141 -15.03 22.57 14.88
CA ALA A 141 -15.82 23.80 14.77
C ALA A 141 -14.96 25.04 15.04
N ILE A 142 -15.14 26.08 14.22
CA ILE A 142 -14.47 27.38 14.37
C ILE A 142 -15.54 28.45 14.59
N ALA A 143 -15.36 29.26 15.64
CA ALA A 143 -16.24 30.39 15.89
C ALA A 143 -16.08 31.46 14.80
N PRO A 144 -17.15 32.17 14.38
CA PRO A 144 -17.07 33.18 13.33
C PRO A 144 -16.02 34.27 13.56
N GLY A 145 -15.78 34.67 14.82
CA GLY A 145 -14.76 35.65 15.19
C GLY A 145 -13.31 35.14 15.11
N GLY A 146 -13.10 33.82 14.97
CA GLY A 146 -11.79 33.19 14.81
C GLY A 146 -11.36 33.00 13.35
N LEU A 147 -12.17 33.45 12.39
CA LEU A 147 -11.87 33.33 10.97
C LEU A 147 -10.76 34.31 10.56
N VAL A 148 -9.67 33.77 10.01
CA VAL A 148 -8.56 34.57 9.50
C VAL A 148 -8.97 35.22 8.18
N ALA A 149 -8.70 36.52 8.01
CA ALA A 149 -8.96 37.23 6.77
C ALA A 149 -8.20 36.59 5.58
N ASN A 150 -8.84 36.53 4.41
CA ASN A 150 -8.33 35.88 3.19
C ASN A 150 -8.07 34.36 3.29
N ASN A 151 -8.72 33.67 4.24
CA ASN A 151 -8.73 32.21 4.23
C ASN A 151 -9.44 31.67 2.97
N ARG A 152 -8.95 30.55 2.42
CA ARG A 152 -9.52 29.82 1.28
C ARG A 152 -10.38 28.62 1.72
N GLN A 153 -10.59 28.42 3.02
CA GLN A 153 -11.46 27.40 3.55
C GLN A 153 -12.92 27.85 3.50
N TYR A 154 -13.80 26.89 3.24
CA TYR A 154 -15.24 27.08 3.24
C TYR A 154 -15.81 26.51 4.54
N TYR A 155 -16.77 27.21 5.11
CA TYR A 155 -17.41 26.85 6.36
C TYR A 155 -18.90 26.70 6.14
N LEU A 156 -19.49 25.67 6.74
CA LEU A 156 -20.93 25.55 6.83
C LEU A 156 -21.40 26.21 8.12
N GLN A 157 -22.23 27.23 7.96
CA GLN A 157 -22.92 27.87 9.06
C GLN A 157 -24.33 27.28 9.12
N HIS A 158 -24.67 26.66 10.25
CA HIS A 158 -26.05 26.38 10.59
C HIS A 158 -26.57 27.55 11.45
N SER A 159 -27.82 27.95 11.20
CA SER A 159 -28.53 29.00 11.95
C SER A 159 -29.29 28.42 13.13
#